data_AF-A0A9J5ZQW0-F1
#
_entry.id   AF-A0A9J5ZQW0-F1
#
_cell.length_a   1.000
_cell.length_b   1.000
_cell.length_c   1.000
_cell.angle_alpha   90.00
_cell.angle_beta   90.00
_cell.angle_gamma   90.00
#
_symmetry.space_group_name_H-M   'P 1'
#
loop_
_entity.id
_entity.type
_entity.pdbx_description
1 polymer ?
#
loop_
_entity_poly.entity_id
_entity_poly.type
_entity_poly.pdbx_seq_one_letter_code
_entity_poly.pdbx_strand_id
1 'polypeptide(L)'
;MNEKRNRSDEPNLSLSLKIPIEYESVKRIPTLEEAMNLELKNGQVDPNVNLKKFRRTISNRLSAQRSRMRRTEYIDELKKEAKDLEDTIAFVGRKIENGKDNKKKLQLENQMLRVQLDSITNKSNLLTEIIDNLASKKLKRLTCQNQEFISLKSLNLFTSIAVQTEELKVDLKRLKEPADAQEDEEHMDMDQYLNFDNMTFSPPKNDDI
;
A
#
# COMPACT_ATOMS: atom_id res chain seq x y z
N MET A 1 36.01 -62.96 26.77
CA MET A 1 35.20 -64.00 27.43
C MET A 1 33.74 -63.60 27.31
N ASN A 2 32.94 -64.40 26.60
CA ASN A 2 31.53 -64.12 26.32
C ASN A 2 30.67 -64.80 27.38
N GLU A 3 30.09 -64.03 28.31
CA GLU A 3 29.17 -64.56 29.31
C GLU A 3 27.72 -64.23 28.90
N LYS A 4 27.10 -65.18 28.21
CA LYS A 4 25.65 -65.20 27.94
C LYS A 4 24.94 -65.57 29.25
N ARG A 5 24.22 -64.64 29.87
CA ARG A 5 23.30 -64.97 30.96
C ARG A 5 21.89 -65.16 30.40
N ASN A 6 21.43 -66.38 30.60
CA ASN A 6 20.17 -66.91 30.13
C ASN A 6 18.99 -66.34 30.91
N ARG A 7 17.88 -66.27 30.18
CA ARG A 7 16.48 -66.02 30.53
C ARG A 7 16.12 -66.44 31.95
N SER A 8 15.61 -65.48 32.73
CA SER A 8 14.77 -65.76 33.89
C SER A 8 13.33 -65.91 33.44
N ASP A 9 12.82 -67.13 33.52
CA ASP A 9 11.40 -67.46 33.38
C ASP A 9 10.64 -66.83 34.55
N GLU A 10 10.00 -65.68 34.32
CA GLU A 10 8.99 -65.14 35.23
C GLU A 10 7.69 -65.95 35.04
N PRO A 11 7.09 -66.49 36.12
CA PRO A 11 5.77 -67.07 36.03
C PRO A 11 4.79 -65.94 35.71
N ASN A 12 4.25 -65.94 34.50
CA ASN A 12 3.07 -65.16 34.11
C ASN A 12 1.91 -65.57 35.02
N LEU A 13 1.80 -64.94 36.19
CA LEU A 13 0.56 -64.84 36.93
C LEU A 13 -0.37 -63.96 36.09
N SER A 14 -1.00 -64.59 35.09
CA SER A 14 -2.17 -64.06 34.43
C SER A 14 -3.27 -63.99 35.48
N LEU A 15 -3.25 -62.93 36.30
CA LEU A 15 -4.43 -62.44 36.97
C LEU A 15 -5.37 -62.05 35.84
N SER A 16 -6.19 -62.99 35.40
CA SER A 16 -7.41 -62.72 34.66
C SER A 16 -8.27 -61.87 35.60
N LEU A 17 -7.97 -60.57 35.63
CA LEU A 17 -8.90 -59.55 36.04
C LEU A 17 -10.07 -59.78 35.10
N LYS A 18 -11.07 -60.52 35.60
CA LYS A 18 -12.39 -60.59 35.01
C LYS A 18 -12.78 -59.13 34.89
N ILE A 19 -12.64 -58.59 33.68
CA ILE A 19 -13.18 -57.30 33.30
C ILE A 19 -14.61 -57.37 33.83
N PRO A 20 -15.02 -56.48 34.74
CA PRO A 20 -16.39 -56.48 35.19
C PRO A 20 -17.24 -56.40 33.94
N ILE A 21 -17.91 -57.52 33.69
CA ILE A 21 -19.00 -57.78 32.75
C ILE A 21 -19.32 -56.52 31.97
N GLU A 22 -19.11 -56.56 30.65
CA GLU A 22 -19.74 -55.67 29.69
C GLU A 22 -21.23 -55.57 30.04
N TYR A 23 -21.58 -54.60 30.88
CA TYR A 23 -22.94 -54.15 31.02
C TYR A 23 -23.20 -53.35 29.75
N GLU A 24 -23.65 -54.07 28.74
CA GLU A 24 -24.50 -53.54 27.67
C GLU A 24 -25.51 -52.55 28.27
N SER A 25 -25.74 -51.44 27.55
CA SER A 25 -26.63 -50.32 27.91
C SER A 25 -25.99 -49.21 28.77
N VAL A 26 -25.01 -48.56 28.17
CA VAL A 26 -24.57 -47.20 28.49
C VAL A 26 -25.77 -46.25 28.36
N LYS A 27 -26.40 -45.90 29.49
CA LYS A 27 -27.04 -44.59 29.77
C LYS A 27 -27.75 -44.51 31.12
N ARG A 28 -28.12 -45.63 31.75
CA ARG A 28 -28.88 -45.60 33.02
C ARG A 28 -28.13 -46.29 34.14
N ILE A 29 -27.57 -45.50 35.06
CA ILE A 29 -27.07 -46.03 36.33
C ILE A 29 -28.28 -46.49 37.16
N PRO A 30 -28.35 -47.79 37.56
CA PRO A 30 -29.47 -48.33 38.31
C PRO A 30 -29.73 -47.55 39.59
N THR A 31 -30.98 -47.58 40.05
CA THR A 31 -31.29 -47.07 41.39
C THR A 31 -30.70 -48.00 42.46
N LEU A 32 -30.53 -47.49 43.68
CA LEU A 32 -29.95 -48.27 44.78
C LEU A 32 -30.74 -49.56 45.04
N GLU A 33 -32.06 -49.46 44.99
CA GLU A 33 -32.98 -50.58 45.21
C GLU A 33 -32.91 -51.61 44.07
N GLU A 34 -32.86 -51.15 42.81
CA GLU A 34 -32.65 -52.02 41.65
C GLU A 34 -31.32 -52.79 41.76
N ALA A 35 -30.24 -52.10 42.13
CA ALA A 35 -28.91 -52.71 42.27
C ALA A 35 -28.82 -53.70 43.43
N MET A 36 -29.47 -53.41 44.56
CA MET A 36 -29.54 -54.34 45.70
C MET A 36 -30.33 -55.61 45.35
N ASN A 37 -31.49 -55.45 44.71
CA ASN A 37 -32.32 -56.58 44.29
C ASN A 37 -31.64 -57.47 43.24
N LEU A 38 -30.84 -56.89 42.34
CA LEU A 38 -30.04 -57.65 41.37
C LEU A 38 -28.98 -58.52 42.07
N GLU A 39 -28.28 -58.00 43.07
CA GLU A 39 -27.26 -58.78 43.79
C GLU A 39 -27.84 -59.86 44.70
N LEU A 40 -28.97 -59.58 45.33
CA LEU A 40 -29.73 -60.57 46.10
C LEU A 40 -30.23 -61.72 45.19
N LYS A 41 -30.75 -61.41 44.01
CA LYS A 41 -31.19 -62.40 43.01
C LYS A 41 -30.04 -63.22 42.44
N ASN A 42 -28.85 -62.62 42.30
CA ASN A 42 -27.67 -63.29 41.77
C ASN A 42 -26.97 -64.19 42.81
N GLY A 43 -27.49 -64.30 44.03
CA GLY A 43 -26.97 -65.19 45.08
C GLY A 43 -25.55 -64.85 45.54
N GLN A 44 -25.05 -63.64 45.27
CA GLN A 44 -23.69 -63.19 45.63
C GLN A 44 -23.57 -62.68 47.08
N VAL A 45 -24.68 -62.65 47.82
CA VAL A 45 -24.74 -62.08 49.17
C VAL A 45 -24.89 -63.22 50.16
N ASP A 46 -23.92 -63.36 51.05
CA ASP A 46 -23.92 -64.34 52.13
C ASP A 46 -25.16 -64.10 53.05
N PRO A 47 -25.95 -65.14 53.40
CA PRO A 47 -27.13 -65.03 54.26
C PRO A 47 -26.90 -64.37 55.63
N ASN A 48 -25.65 -64.28 56.12
CA ASN A 48 -25.31 -63.65 57.40
C ASN A 48 -24.79 -62.19 57.26
N VAL A 49 -24.95 -61.55 56.10
CA VAL A 49 -24.43 -60.19 55.88
C VAL A 49 -25.29 -59.13 56.57
N ASN A 50 -24.65 -58.23 57.30
CA ASN A 50 -25.30 -57.04 57.85
C ASN A 50 -25.84 -56.14 56.70
N LEU A 51 -27.16 -56.06 56.58
CA LEU A 51 -27.87 -55.30 55.53
C LEU A 51 -27.43 -53.84 55.41
N LYS A 52 -27.02 -53.20 56.52
CA LYS A 52 -26.52 -51.82 56.52
C LYS A 52 -25.19 -51.70 55.78
N LYS A 53 -24.28 -52.65 55.98
CA LYS A 53 -22.98 -52.71 55.29
C LYS A 53 -23.17 -53.05 53.80
N PHE A 54 -24.10 -53.96 53.50
CA PHE A 54 -24.47 -54.30 52.13
C PHE A 54 -24.98 -53.07 51.37
N ARG A 55 -25.99 -52.38 51.91
CA ARG A 55 -26.54 -51.14 51.32
C ARG A 55 -25.47 -50.06 51.10
N ARG A 56 -24.55 -49.87 52.07
CA ARG A 56 -23.44 -48.92 51.95
C ARG A 56 -22.49 -49.29 50.81
N THR A 57 -22.19 -50.57 50.63
CA THR A 57 -21.30 -51.07 49.57
C THR A 57 -21.88 -50.79 48.19
N ILE A 58 -23.17 -51.08 48.00
CA ILE A 58 -23.87 -50.79 46.74
C ILE A 58 -23.93 -49.28 46.48
N SER A 59 -24.27 -48.50 47.50
CA SER A 59 -24.37 -47.04 47.40
C SER A 59 -23.03 -46.39 46.99
N ASN A 60 -21.92 -46.81 47.62
CA ASN A 60 -20.58 -46.34 47.27
C ASN A 60 -20.20 -46.73 45.85
N ARG A 61 -20.52 -47.96 45.43
CA ARG A 61 -20.24 -48.43 44.07
C ARG A 61 -21.00 -47.60 43.03
N LEU A 62 -22.30 -47.36 43.24
CA LEU A 62 -23.10 -46.52 42.34
C LEU A 62 -22.59 -45.08 42.32
N SER A 63 -22.14 -44.55 43.46
CA SER A 63 -21.59 -43.19 43.55
C SER A 63 -20.26 -43.07 42.80
N ALA A 64 -19.38 -44.06 42.92
CA ALA A 64 -18.15 -44.15 42.15
C ALA A 64 -18.42 -44.29 40.64
N GLN A 65 -19.41 -45.09 40.24
CA GLN A 65 -19.85 -45.22 38.85
C GLN A 65 -20.36 -43.88 38.30
N ARG A 66 -21.22 -43.16 39.03
CA ARG A 66 -21.69 -41.81 38.67
C ARG A 66 -20.52 -40.84 38.51
N SER A 67 -19.56 -40.87 39.42
CA SER A 67 -18.37 -40.03 39.36
C SER A 67 -17.53 -40.31 38.11
N ARG A 68 -17.28 -41.59 37.79
CA ARG A 68 -16.55 -42.00 36.57
C ARG A 68 -17.29 -41.60 35.30
N MET A 69 -18.61 -41.75 35.28
CA MET A 69 -19.45 -41.35 34.14
C MET A 69 -19.37 -39.85 33.88
N ARG A 70 -19.58 -39.00 34.91
CA ARG A 70 -19.43 -37.54 34.78
C ARG A 70 -18.05 -37.12 34.30
N ARG A 71 -17.00 -37.79 34.79
CA ARG A 71 -15.64 -37.51 34.33
C ARG A 71 -15.46 -37.86 32.85
N THR A 72 -16.06 -38.95 32.38
CA THR A 72 -16.00 -39.35 30.97
C THR A 72 -16.75 -38.37 30.09
N GLU A 73 -17.97 -37.98 30.49
CA GLU A 73 -18.76 -36.94 29.81
C GLU A 73 -17.98 -35.63 29.68
N TYR A 74 -17.36 -35.16 30.76
CA TYR A 74 -16.53 -33.95 30.74
C TYR A 74 -15.31 -34.08 29.82
N ILE A 75 -14.64 -35.24 29.82
CA ILE A 75 -13.51 -35.48 28.91
C ILE A 75 -13.98 -35.46 27.45
N ASP A 76 -15.14 -36.04 27.15
CA ASP A 76 -15.68 -36.07 25.80
C ASP A 76 -16.14 -34.68 25.33
N GLU A 77 -16.70 -33.87 26.23
CA GLU A 77 -16.97 -32.44 25.98
C GLU A 77 -15.70 -31.68 25.63
N LEU A 78 -14.64 -31.83 26.44
CA LEU A 78 -13.34 -31.19 26.17
C LEU A 78 -12.73 -31.64 24.84
N LYS A 79 -12.83 -32.92 24.50
CA LYS A 79 -12.35 -33.43 23.20
C LYS A 79 -13.12 -32.82 22.04
N LYS A 80 -14.44 -32.68 22.18
CA LYS A 80 -15.28 -32.04 21.17
C LYS A 80 -14.88 -30.58 20.99
N GLU A 81 -14.74 -29.83 22.07
CA GLU A 81 -14.33 -28.44 22.03
C GLU A 81 -12.94 -28.27 21.40
N ALA A 82 -11.97 -29.12 21.77
CA ALA A 82 -10.64 -29.10 21.17
C ALA A 82 -10.69 -29.32 19.65
N LYS A 83 -11.50 -30.29 19.20
CA LYS A 83 -11.69 -30.56 17.77
C LYS A 83 -12.35 -29.36 17.05
N ASP A 84 -13.39 -28.79 17.64
CA ASP A 84 -14.07 -27.62 17.07
C ASP A 84 -13.09 -26.44 16.94
N LEU A 85 -12.23 -26.21 17.93
CA LEU A 85 -11.17 -25.21 17.87
C LEU A 85 -10.13 -25.51 16.78
N GLU A 86 -9.66 -26.75 16.65
CA GLU A 86 -8.76 -27.16 15.57
C GLU A 86 -9.36 -26.90 14.18
N ASP A 87 -10.64 -27.23 13.99
CA ASP A 87 -11.37 -27.00 12.74
C ASP A 87 -11.48 -25.49 12.42
N THR A 88 -11.74 -24.66 13.45
CA THR A 88 -11.76 -23.19 13.27
C THR A 88 -10.39 -22.64 12.91
N ILE A 89 -9.31 -23.13 13.54
CA ILE A 89 -7.93 -22.74 13.22
C ILE A 89 -7.60 -23.10 11.78
N ALA A 90 -7.94 -24.31 11.34
CA ALA A 90 -7.74 -24.74 9.95
C ALA A 90 -8.52 -23.87 8.96
N PHE A 91 -9.77 -23.53 9.28
CA PHE A 91 -10.59 -22.65 8.44
C PHE A 91 -10.02 -21.22 8.35
N VAL A 92 -9.69 -20.61 9.48
CA VAL A 92 -9.11 -19.26 9.52
C VAL A 92 -7.72 -19.23 8.86
N GLY A 93 -6.90 -20.27 9.07
CA GLY A 93 -5.61 -20.43 8.41
C GLY A 93 -5.73 -20.37 6.89
N ARG A 94 -6.71 -21.06 6.30
CA ARG A 94 -6.99 -20.98 4.85
C ARG A 94 -7.39 -19.57 4.40
N LYS A 95 -8.21 -18.86 5.19
CA LYS A 95 -8.59 -17.46 4.87
C LYS A 95 -7.38 -16.53 4.89
N ILE A 96 -6.48 -16.70 5.85
CA ILE A 96 -5.25 -15.91 5.95
C ILE A 96 -4.38 -16.14 4.71
N GLU A 97 -4.17 -17.40 4.31
CA GLU A 97 -3.33 -17.71 3.15
C GLU A 97 -3.92 -17.16 1.85
N ASN A 98 -5.22 -17.34 1.62
CA ASN A 98 -5.90 -16.71 0.49
C ASN A 98 -5.75 -15.18 0.49
N GLY A 99 -5.81 -14.56 1.67
CA GLY A 99 -5.59 -13.12 1.83
C GLY A 99 -4.17 -12.69 1.44
N LYS A 100 -3.16 -13.48 1.81
CA LYS A 100 -1.77 -13.22 1.40
C LYS A 100 -1.59 -13.33 -0.10
N ASP A 101 -2.16 -14.36 -0.73
CA ASP A 101 -2.04 -14.56 -2.17
C ASP A 101 -2.75 -13.46 -2.97
N ASN A 102 -3.94 -13.04 -2.54
CA ASN A 102 -4.62 -11.88 -3.10
C ASN A 102 -3.77 -10.60 -2.96
N LYS A 103 -3.14 -10.38 -1.80
CA LYS A 103 -2.24 -9.25 -1.60
C LYS A 103 -1.07 -9.28 -2.58
N LYS A 104 -0.41 -10.43 -2.76
CA LYS A 104 0.69 -10.57 -3.74
C LYS A 104 0.22 -10.26 -5.16
N LYS A 105 -0.95 -10.77 -5.55
CA LYS A 105 -1.56 -10.50 -6.87
C LYS A 105 -1.79 -9.00 -7.10
N LEU A 106 -2.41 -8.33 -6.12
CA LEU A 106 -2.66 -6.88 -6.19
C LEU A 106 -1.36 -6.07 -6.21
N GLN A 107 -0.32 -6.50 -5.49
CA GLN A 107 0.99 -5.85 -5.53
C GLN A 107 1.63 -5.93 -6.92
N LEU A 108 1.58 -7.10 -7.57
CA LEU A 108 2.08 -7.27 -8.94
C LEU A 108 1.30 -6.39 -9.93
N GLU A 109 -0.03 -6.35 -9.83
CA GLU A 109 -0.87 -5.50 -10.66
C GLU A 109 -0.54 -4.02 -10.45
N ASN A 110 -0.36 -3.58 -9.20
CA ASN A 110 0.01 -2.19 -8.90
C ASN A 110 1.39 -1.83 -9.49
N GLN A 111 2.36 -2.73 -9.40
CA GLN A 111 3.68 -2.53 -10.02
C GLN A 111 3.56 -2.40 -11.54
N MET A 112 2.78 -3.25 -12.20
CA MET A 112 2.54 -3.16 -13.63
C MET A 112 1.89 -1.84 -14.03
N LEU A 113 0.87 -1.40 -13.29
CA LEU A 113 0.19 -0.13 -13.54
C LEU A 113 1.14 1.07 -13.34
N ARG A 114 2.02 1.04 -12.34
CA ARG A 114 3.04 2.08 -12.14
C ARG A 114 3.98 2.17 -13.34
N VAL A 115 4.48 1.03 -13.83
CA VAL A 115 5.36 1.01 -15.02
C VAL A 115 4.64 1.57 -16.26
N GLN A 116 3.37 1.24 -16.44
CA GLN A 116 2.57 1.80 -17.54
C GLN A 116 2.37 3.31 -17.39
N LEU A 117 2.07 3.77 -16.18
CA LEU A 117 1.90 5.19 -15.87
C LEU A 117 3.20 5.95 -16.14
N ASP A 118 4.34 5.45 -15.67
CA ASP A 118 5.66 6.05 -15.92
C ASP A 118 5.95 6.13 -17.42
N SER A 119 5.62 5.09 -18.19
CA SER A 119 5.79 5.12 -19.65
C SER A 119 4.91 6.19 -20.31
N ILE A 120 3.66 6.34 -19.89
CA ILE A 120 2.75 7.36 -20.42
C ILE A 120 3.22 8.76 -20.05
N THR A 121 3.60 8.96 -18.79
CA THR A 121 4.15 10.23 -18.29
C THR A 121 5.39 10.63 -19.07
N ASN A 122 6.33 9.71 -19.29
CA ASN A 122 7.54 9.96 -20.07
C ASN A 122 7.23 10.34 -21.53
N LYS A 123 6.27 9.66 -22.17
CA LYS A 123 5.80 10.01 -23.52
C LYS A 123 5.17 11.41 -23.55
N SER A 124 4.33 11.73 -22.57
CA SER A 124 3.70 13.05 -22.46
C SER A 124 4.76 14.14 -22.31
N ASN A 125 5.73 13.95 -21.41
CA ASN A 125 6.80 14.92 -21.18
C ASN A 125 7.63 15.16 -22.45
N LEU A 126 7.96 14.10 -23.19
CA LEU A 126 8.66 14.21 -24.47
C LEU A 126 7.85 15.01 -25.51
N LEU A 127 6.54 14.78 -25.59
CA LEU A 127 5.68 15.54 -26.50
C LEU A 127 5.60 17.02 -26.11
N THR A 128 5.48 17.32 -24.81
CA THR A 128 5.52 18.70 -24.29
C THR A 128 6.83 19.38 -24.66
N GLU A 129 7.97 18.71 -24.45
CA GLU A 129 9.29 19.25 -24.80
C GLU A 129 9.41 19.53 -26.32
N ILE A 130 8.87 18.64 -27.17
CA ILE A 130 8.85 18.87 -28.63
C ILE A 130 8.01 20.09 -28.98
N ILE A 131 6.82 20.23 -28.38
CA ILE A 131 5.92 21.37 -28.60
C ILE A 131 6.60 22.68 -28.19
N ASP A 132 7.20 22.72 -27.01
CA ASP A 132 7.89 23.90 -26.48
C ASP A 132 9.07 24.31 -27.36
N ASN A 133 9.84 23.33 -27.84
CA ASN A 133 10.94 23.57 -28.77
C ASN A 133 10.45 24.10 -30.12
N LEU A 134 9.35 23.59 -30.65
CA LEU A 134 8.76 24.07 -31.91
C LEU A 134 8.20 25.49 -31.76
N ALA A 135 7.49 25.77 -30.67
CA ALA A 135 6.97 27.08 -30.35
C ALA A 135 8.11 28.10 -30.22
N SER A 136 9.17 27.75 -29.47
CA SER A 136 10.37 28.57 -29.32
C SER A 136 11.09 28.84 -30.65
N LYS A 137 11.24 27.82 -31.50
CA LYS A 137 11.84 27.97 -32.83
C LYS A 137 10.99 28.88 -33.72
N LYS A 138 9.66 28.73 -33.70
CA LYS A 138 8.75 29.58 -34.48
C LYS A 138 8.81 31.04 -34.02
N LEU A 139 8.83 31.28 -32.70
CA LEU A 139 8.96 32.60 -32.12
C LEU A 139 10.27 33.28 -32.51
N LYS A 140 11.40 32.54 -32.46
CA LYS A 140 12.71 33.03 -32.92
C LYS A 140 12.73 33.42 -34.40
N ARG A 141 12.05 32.64 -35.27
CA ARG A 141 11.94 32.99 -36.70
C ARG A 141 11.14 34.27 -36.92
N LEU A 142 9.97 34.37 -36.28
CA LEU A 142 9.09 35.54 -36.42
C LEU A 142 9.76 36.82 -35.89
N THR A 143 10.48 36.73 -34.77
CA THR A 143 11.24 37.86 -34.22
C THR A 143 12.36 38.31 -35.16
N CYS A 144 13.11 37.38 -35.76
CA CYS A 144 14.14 37.71 -36.77
C CYS A 144 13.54 38.41 -38.00
N GLN A 145 12.44 37.87 -38.55
CA GLN A 145 11.74 38.47 -39.70
C GLN A 145 11.21 39.88 -39.38
N ASN A 146 10.64 40.08 -38.19
CA ASN A 146 10.17 41.38 -37.76
C ASN A 146 11.34 42.38 -37.61
N GLN A 147 12.48 41.96 -37.07
CA GLN A 147 13.67 42.80 -36.94
C GLN A 147 14.20 43.24 -38.33
N GLU A 148 14.27 42.31 -39.28
CA GLU A 148 14.63 42.60 -40.67
C GLU A 148 13.67 43.60 -41.33
N PHE A 149 12.36 43.42 -41.16
CA PHE A 149 11.34 44.33 -41.68
C PHE A 149 11.50 45.75 -41.10
N ILE A 150 11.73 45.87 -39.79
CA ILE A 150 11.99 47.16 -39.13
C ILE A 150 13.23 47.83 -39.73
N SER A 151 14.31 47.05 -39.91
CA SER A 151 15.56 47.57 -40.48
C SER A 151 15.37 48.07 -41.92
N LEU A 152 14.68 47.31 -42.77
CA LEU A 152 14.35 47.72 -44.14
C LEU A 152 13.48 48.98 -44.19
N LYS A 153 12.48 49.07 -43.31
CA LYS A 153 11.61 50.24 -43.21
C LYS A 153 12.38 51.48 -42.77
N SER A 154 13.32 51.33 -41.83
CA SER A 154 14.20 52.42 -41.39
C SER A 154 15.12 52.92 -42.52
N LEU A 155 15.70 51.99 -43.30
CA LEU A 155 16.56 52.32 -44.44
C LEU A 155 15.80 53.07 -45.53
N ASN A 156 14.59 52.61 -45.86
CA ASN A 156 13.70 53.27 -46.82
C ASN A 156 13.29 54.68 -46.37
N LEU A 157 13.07 54.87 -45.06
CA LEU A 157 12.80 56.20 -44.52
C LEU A 157 14.02 57.10 -44.67
N PHE A 158 15.21 56.60 -44.33
CA PHE A 158 16.48 57.33 -44.50
C PHE A 158 16.75 57.74 -45.94
N THR A 159 16.56 56.84 -46.92
CA THR A 159 16.75 57.18 -48.35
C THR A 159 15.72 58.20 -48.82
N SER A 160 14.46 58.10 -48.39
CA SER A 160 13.43 59.09 -48.71
C SER A 160 13.79 60.48 -48.18
N ILE A 161 14.22 60.58 -46.93
CA ILE A 161 14.71 61.83 -46.33
C ILE A 161 15.93 62.34 -47.11
N ALA A 162 16.89 61.48 -47.43
CA ALA A 162 18.10 61.87 -48.16
C ALA A 162 17.76 62.47 -49.54
N VAL A 163 16.83 61.85 -50.29
CA VAL A 163 16.36 62.40 -51.58
C VAL A 163 15.73 63.78 -51.39
N GLN A 164 14.83 63.95 -50.42
CA GLN A 164 14.22 65.25 -50.12
C GLN A 164 15.28 66.29 -49.74
N THR A 165 16.30 65.92 -48.97
CA THR A 165 17.38 66.85 -48.62
C THR A 165 18.24 67.25 -49.80
N GLU A 166 18.50 66.34 -50.76
CA GLU A 166 19.25 66.67 -51.97
C GLU A 166 18.43 67.56 -52.93
N GLU A 167 17.13 67.32 -53.07
CA GLU A 167 16.22 68.22 -53.81
C GLU A 167 16.24 69.63 -53.21
N LEU A 168 16.08 69.74 -51.88
CA LEU A 168 16.17 71.02 -51.17
C LEU A 168 17.52 71.70 -51.38
N LYS A 169 18.64 70.98 -51.35
CA LYS A 169 19.98 71.54 -51.62
C LYS A 169 20.13 72.06 -53.06
N VAL A 170 19.56 71.38 -54.04
CA VAL A 170 19.56 71.82 -55.44
C VAL A 170 18.76 73.10 -55.61
N ASP A 171 17.59 73.19 -55.00
CA ASP A 171 16.76 74.41 -55.03
C ASP A 171 17.43 75.57 -54.29
N LEU A 172 18.11 75.30 -53.17
CA LEU A 172 18.92 76.28 -52.43
C LEU A 172 20.10 76.80 -53.28
N LYS A 173 20.73 75.94 -54.09
CA LYS A 173 21.76 76.34 -55.07
C LYS A 173 21.19 77.19 -56.21
N ARG A 174 19.97 76.92 -56.69
CA ARG A 174 19.31 77.72 -57.73
C ARG A 174 18.90 79.11 -57.25
N LEU A 175 18.55 79.24 -55.97
CA LEU A 175 18.31 80.53 -55.32
C LEU A 175 19.61 81.29 -55.03
N LYS A 176 20.77 80.65 -55.19
CA LYS A 176 22.11 81.23 -54.99
C LYS A 176 22.77 81.57 -56.34
N GLU A 177 22.06 82.32 -57.19
CA GLU A 177 22.71 83.27 -58.12
C GLU A 177 22.88 84.61 -57.40
N PRO A 178 23.98 85.36 -57.66
CA PRO A 178 24.46 86.38 -56.75
C PRO A 178 23.59 87.64 -56.84
N ALA A 179 22.99 88.01 -55.72
CA ALA A 179 22.81 89.42 -55.39
C ALA A 179 23.99 89.79 -54.48
N ASP A 180 24.86 90.67 -54.97
CA ASP A 180 25.76 91.44 -54.14
C ASP A 180 24.94 92.17 -53.06
N ALA A 181 25.24 91.92 -51.79
CA ALA A 181 25.11 92.89 -50.70
C ALA A 181 25.74 92.33 -49.42
N GLN A 182 26.44 93.22 -48.72
CA GLN A 182 27.18 93.05 -47.47
C GLN A 182 26.27 92.75 -46.26
N GLU A 183 26.94 92.55 -45.12
CA GLU A 183 26.47 92.62 -43.72
C GLU A 183 25.92 91.30 -43.15
N ASP A 184 26.27 90.83 -41.96
CA ASP A 184 27.32 91.14 -41.00
C ASP A 184 27.44 89.88 -40.12
N GLU A 185 28.66 89.61 -39.63
CA GLU A 185 28.88 88.59 -38.60
C GLU A 185 28.20 89.02 -37.30
N GLU A 186 27.21 88.27 -36.82
CA GLU A 186 26.92 88.21 -35.40
C GLU A 186 27.10 86.78 -34.88
N HIS A 187 28.21 86.63 -34.17
CA HIS A 187 28.59 85.48 -33.39
C HIS A 187 27.76 85.47 -32.10
N MET A 188 26.71 84.64 -32.03
CA MET A 188 26.03 84.34 -30.78
C MET A 188 26.54 83.00 -30.23
N ASP A 189 27.36 83.11 -29.21
CA ASP A 189 27.85 82.04 -28.35
C ASP A 189 26.73 81.60 -27.39
N MET A 190 26.31 80.34 -27.48
CA MET A 190 25.39 79.70 -26.54
C MET A 190 25.82 78.25 -26.32
N ASP A 191 26.87 78.09 -25.50
CA ASP A 191 27.02 76.91 -24.67
C ASP A 191 25.76 76.71 -23.82
N GLN A 192 25.21 75.48 -23.79
CA GLN A 192 24.98 74.69 -22.56
C GLN A 192 23.91 73.58 -22.77
N TYR A 193 24.40 72.35 -22.59
CA TYR A 193 23.75 71.18 -21.98
C TYR A 193 22.42 70.66 -22.55
N LEU A 194 22.44 69.38 -22.97
CA LEU A 194 21.76 68.29 -22.25
C LEU A 194 22.26 66.94 -22.78
N ASN A 195 23.15 66.33 -22.01
CA ASN A 195 23.65 64.97 -22.23
C ASN A 195 22.69 64.01 -21.51
N PHE A 196 21.87 63.26 -22.25
CA PHE A 196 20.94 62.26 -21.70
C PHE A 196 21.47 60.83 -21.89
N ASP A 197 22.70 60.59 -21.43
CA ASP A 197 23.20 59.24 -21.18
C ASP A 197 23.08 58.97 -19.67
N ASN A 198 21.90 58.51 -19.24
CA ASN A 198 21.69 57.82 -17.97
C ASN A 198 20.41 56.97 -18.13
N MET A 199 20.53 55.75 -18.68
CA MET A 199 20.85 54.50 -17.99
C MET A 199 19.75 53.98 -17.04
N THR A 200 19.25 52.80 -17.44
CA THR A 200 18.71 51.68 -16.67
C THR A 200 17.38 51.83 -15.92
N PHE A 201 16.32 51.32 -16.54
CA PHE A 201 15.11 50.89 -15.86
C PHE A 201 15.28 49.44 -15.37
N SER A 202 15.45 49.24 -14.06
CA SER A 202 15.36 47.93 -13.43
C SER A 202 13.89 47.49 -13.36
N PRO A 203 13.53 46.24 -13.69
CA PRO A 203 12.18 45.74 -13.46
C PRO A 203 11.95 45.44 -11.96
N PRO A 204 10.71 45.54 -11.47
CA PRO A 204 10.39 45.30 -10.06
C PRO A 204 10.56 43.82 -9.71
N LYS A 205 11.07 43.58 -8.49
CA LYS A 205 11.03 42.28 -7.82
C LYS A 205 9.56 41.94 -7.53
N ASN A 206 9.09 40.83 -8.08
CA ASN A 206 7.97 40.11 -7.50
C ASN A 206 8.56 39.06 -6.57
N ASP A 207 8.53 39.36 -5.27
CA ASP A 207 8.67 38.36 -4.24
C ASP A 207 7.31 37.64 -4.13
N ASP A 208 7.32 36.35 -4.47
CA ASP A 208 6.25 35.41 -4.12
C ASP A 208 6.20 35.23 -2.60
N ILE A 209 5.05 35.52 -1.98
CA ILE A 209 4.43 34.74 -0.89
C ILE A 209 2.91 34.78 -1.05
#